data_AF-A0AAW0LGL2-F1
#
_entry.id   AF-A0AAW0LGL2-F1
#
_cell.length_a   1.000
_cell.length_b   1.000
_cell.length_c   1.000
_cell.angle_alpha   90.00
_cell.angle_beta   90.00
_cell.angle_gamma   90.00
#
_symmetry.space_group_name_H-M   'P 1'
#
loop_
_entity.id
_entity.type
_entity.pdbx_description
1 polymer ?
#
loop_
_entity_poly.entity_id
_entity_poly.type
_entity_poly.pdbx_seq_one_letter_code
_entity_poly.pdbx_strand_id
1 'polypeptide(L)'
;MASFSWILLCLCLASFGACMAAASHIGLGSRLLASEEQTWVSNNGTFAFGFTPAERRDQFELAIWFAELPGDRTLVWSANRQTNSQFEIH
;
A
#
# COMPACT_ATOMS: atom_id res chain seq x y z
N MET A 1 -41.67 4.08 -19.88
CA MET A 1 -40.64 3.06 -20.18
C MET A 1 -39.28 3.69 -20.48
N ALA A 2 -39.19 4.78 -21.27
CA ALA A 2 -37.93 5.44 -21.59
C ALA A 2 -37.20 6.10 -20.39
N SER A 3 -37.94 6.63 -19.40
CA SER A 3 -37.35 7.31 -18.22
C SER A 3 -36.59 6.36 -17.29
N PHE A 4 -37.13 5.16 -17.04
CA PHE A 4 -36.45 4.12 -16.27
C PHE A 4 -35.17 3.63 -16.97
N SER A 5 -35.18 3.56 -18.30
CA SER A 5 -33.98 3.21 -19.08
C SER A 5 -32.88 4.25 -18.94
N TRP A 6 -33.22 5.54 -18.88
CA TRP A 6 -32.23 6.61 -18.69
C TRP A 6 -31.65 6.58 -17.28
N ILE A 7 -32.47 6.30 -16.26
CA ILE A 7 -32.03 6.17 -14.87
C ILE A 7 -31.09 4.97 -14.72
N LEU A 8 -31.44 3.82 -15.30
CA LEU A 8 -30.60 2.62 -15.31
C LEU A 8 -29.29 2.85 -16.09
N LEU A 9 -29.34 3.59 -17.19
CA LEU A 9 -28.16 4.01 -17.95
C LEU A 9 -27.26 4.92 -17.09
N CYS A 10 -27.80 5.96 -16.46
CA CYS A 10 -27.04 6.82 -15.56
C CYS A 10 -26.41 6.04 -14.39
N LEU A 11 -27.15 5.09 -13.80
CA LEU A 11 -26.63 4.21 -12.74
C LEU A 11 -25.52 3.29 -13.26
N CYS A 12 -25.64 2.74 -14.47
CA CYS A 12 -24.60 1.95 -15.12
C CYS A 12 -23.34 2.77 -15.46
N LEU A 13 -23.49 4.00 -15.96
CA LEU A 13 -22.34 4.87 -16.22
C LEU A 13 -21.63 5.28 -14.92
N ALA A 14 -22.40 5.56 -13.85
CA ALA A 14 -21.84 5.91 -12.55
C ALA A 14 -21.07 4.73 -11.91
N SER A 15 -21.56 3.50 -12.05
CA SER A 15 -20.86 2.31 -11.55
C SER A 15 -19.61 1.97 -12.37
N PHE A 16 -19.62 2.19 -13.69
CA PHE A 16 -18.44 2.01 -14.54
C PHE A 16 -17.32 3.02 -14.22
N GLY A 17 -17.69 4.28 -13.89
CA GLY A 17 -16.74 5.32 -13.48
C GLY A 17 -16.03 5.05 -12.16
N ALA A 18 -16.65 4.28 -11.25
CA ALA A 18 -16.08 3.93 -9.95
C ALA A 18 -15.01 2.81 -10.03
N CYS A 19 -14.94 2.06 -11.13
CA CYS A 19 -13.98 0.97 -11.29
C CYS A 19 -12.58 1.44 -11.72
N MET A 20 -12.40 2.71 -12.06
CA MET A 20 -11.07 3.29 -12.25
C MET A 20 -10.48 3.66 -10.88
N ALA A 21 -10.25 2.66 -10.03
CA ALA A 21 -9.32 2.83 -8.92
C ALA A 21 -7.97 3.15 -9.56
N ALA A 22 -7.58 4.43 -9.54
CA ALA A 22 -6.27 4.84 -10.03
C ALA A 22 -5.22 3.94 -9.37
N ALA A 23 -4.10 3.64 -10.04
CA ALA A 23 -2.96 3.10 -9.30
C ALA A 23 -2.52 4.16 -8.27
N SER A 24 -2.08 3.75 -7.07
CA SER A 24 -1.40 4.68 -6.16
C SER A 24 -0.14 5.19 -6.88
N HIS A 25 -0.17 6.45 -7.32
CA HIS A 25 0.90 7.05 -8.13
C HIS A 25 1.84 7.86 -7.24
N ILE A 26 3.12 7.49 -7.24
CA ILE A 26 4.19 8.21 -6.56
C ILE A 26 4.83 9.13 -7.58
N GLY A 27 4.66 10.44 -7.40
CA GLY A 27 5.20 11.44 -8.31
C GLY A 27 6.73 11.54 -8.24
N LEU A 28 7.35 12.03 -9.32
CA LEU A 28 8.75 12.43 -9.29
C LEU A 28 8.96 13.57 -8.28
N GLY A 29 10.05 13.50 -7.53
CA GLY A 29 10.34 14.47 -6.47
C GLY A 29 9.61 14.19 -5.14
N SER A 30 8.71 13.20 -5.10
CA SER A 30 8.17 12.71 -3.84
C SER A 30 9.27 12.06 -2.99
N ARG A 31 9.17 12.23 -1.67
CA ARG A 31 10.14 11.71 -0.71
C ARG A 31 9.43 11.29 0.56
N LEU A 32 9.94 10.22 1.18
CA LEU A 32 9.54 9.79 2.52
C LEU A 32 10.71 10.02 3.48
N LEU A 33 10.39 10.45 4.69
CA LEU A 33 11.33 10.66 5.78
C LEU A 33 10.99 9.69 6.91
N ALA A 34 11.97 8.90 7.35
CA ALA A 34 11.78 7.92 8.43
C ALA A 34 11.37 8.59 9.76
N SER A 35 11.78 9.84 9.98
CA SER A 35 11.43 10.64 11.16
C SER A 35 10.00 11.15 11.19
N GLU A 36 9.25 11.05 10.09
CA GLU A 36 7.93 11.69 9.94
C GLU A 36 6.78 10.68 9.92
N GLU A 37 7.05 9.39 10.17
CA GLU A 37 6.07 8.28 10.16
C GLU A 37 5.18 8.24 8.90
N GLN A 38 5.63 8.85 7.81
CA GLN A 38 4.88 8.97 6.57
C GLN A 38 4.79 7.62 5.86
N THR A 39 3.62 7.38 5.26
CA THR A 39 3.34 6.16 4.52
C THR A 39 2.51 6.45 3.29
N TRP A 40 2.73 5.68 2.22
CA TRP A 40 1.85 5.66 1.05
C TRP A 40 0.99 4.41 1.10
N VAL A 41 -0.32 4.61 1.15
CA VAL A 41 -1.31 3.51 1.18
C VAL A 41 -1.81 3.27 -0.24
N SER A 42 -1.94 2.00 -0.62
CA SER A 42 -2.53 1.62 -1.91
C SER A 42 -3.99 2.07 -1.96
N ASN A 43 -4.50 2.34 -3.17
CA ASN A 43 -5.85 2.89 -3.32
C ASN A 43 -6.97 1.95 -2.81
N ASN A 44 -6.70 0.64 -2.73
CA ASN A 44 -7.61 -0.34 -2.15
C ASN A 44 -7.43 -0.54 -0.63
N GLY A 45 -6.57 0.25 0.03
CA GLY A 45 -6.32 0.16 1.47
C GLY A 45 -5.55 -1.09 1.92
N THR A 46 -5.24 -2.04 1.03
CA THR A 46 -4.68 -3.33 1.43
C THR A 46 -3.23 -3.23 1.88
N PHE A 47 -2.43 -2.43 1.18
CA PHE A 47 -0.99 -2.34 1.42
C PHE A 47 -0.57 -0.92 1.78
N ALA A 48 0.48 -0.83 2.58
CA ALA A 48 1.18 0.41 2.88
C ALA A 48 2.66 0.26 2.56
N PHE A 49 3.28 1.34 2.06
CA PHE A 49 4.69 1.43 1.72
C PHE A 49 5.33 2.61 2.43
N GLY A 50 6.47 2.37 3.09
CA GLY A 50 7.22 3.42 3.75
C GLY A 50 8.32 2.89 4.65
N PHE A 51 8.76 3.73 5.59
CA PHE A 51 9.78 3.34 6.56
C PHE A 51 9.15 2.65 7.77
N THR A 52 9.80 1.57 8.20
CA THR A 52 9.44 0.81 9.40
C THR A 52 10.69 0.56 10.24
N PRO A 53 10.59 0.49 11.59
CA PRO A 53 11.70 0.06 12.41
C PRO A 53 12.23 -1.30 11.96
N ALA A 54 13.55 -1.43 11.87
CA ALA A 54 14.23 -2.69 11.61
C ALA A 54 14.47 -3.47 12.91
N GLU A 55 14.96 -4.72 12.81
CA GLU A 55 15.30 -5.55 13.99
C GLU A 55 16.36 -4.90 14.89
N ARG A 56 17.27 -4.13 14.29
CA ARG A 56 18.27 -3.37 15.04
C ARG A 56 17.67 -2.06 15.52
N ARG A 57 17.91 -1.75 16.80
CA ARG A 57 17.49 -0.48 17.41
C ARG A 57 17.99 0.70 16.57
N ASP A 58 17.12 1.70 16.47
CA ASP A 58 17.38 2.99 15.79
C ASP A 58 17.69 2.86 14.29
N GLN A 59 17.34 1.73 13.67
CA GLN A 59 17.44 1.53 12.21
C GLN A 59 16.04 1.46 11.61
N PHE A 60 15.91 2.02 10.42
CA PHE A 60 14.69 1.96 9.63
C PHE A 60 14.98 1.24 8.32
N GLU A 61 14.02 0.43 7.87
CA GLU A 61 14.03 -0.15 6.54
C GLU A 61 12.82 0.31 5.73
N LEU A 62 13.00 0.32 4.42
CA LEU A 62 11.93 0.60 3.47
C LEU A 62 11.19 -0.72 3.17
N ALA A 63 9.89 -0.75 3.39
CA ALA A 63 9.10 -1.97 3.33
C ALA A 63 7.69 -1.76 2.79
N ILE A 64 7.03 -2.87 2.47
CA ILE A 64 5.60 -2.98 2.18
C ILE A 64 4.97 -3.90 3.21
N TRP A 65 3.82 -3.52 3.77
CA TRP A 65 3.06 -4.31 4.74
C TRP A 65 1.56 -4.20 4.52
N PHE A 66 0.78 -5.04 5.20
CA PHE A 66 -0.68 -4.93 5.21
C PHE A 66 -1.12 -3.73 6.07
N ALA A 67 -1.89 -2.80 5.52
CA ALA A 67 -2.22 -1.55 6.21
C ALA A 67 -3.26 -1.72 7.32
N GLU A 68 -4.18 -2.67 7.16
CA GLU A 68 -5.36 -2.82 8.04
C GLU A 68 -5.23 -3.94 9.09
N LEU A 69 -4.12 -4.69 9.09
CA LEU A 69 -3.92 -5.74 10.09
C LEU A 69 -3.56 -5.13 11.46
N PRO A 70 -4.20 -5.59 12.55
CA PRO A 70 -3.90 -5.10 13.89
C PRO A 70 -2.57 -5.66 14.40
N GLY A 71 -1.90 -4.90 15.27
CA GLY A 71 -0.64 -5.29 15.91
C GLY A 71 0.58 -4.85 15.11
N ASP A 72 1.64 -5.66 15.18
CA ASP A 72 2.89 -5.39 14.47
C ASP A 72 2.70 -5.52 12.95
N ARG A 73 3.42 -4.67 12.20
CA ARG A 73 3.34 -4.62 10.75
C ARG A 73 3.76 -5.95 10.14
N THR A 74 2.80 -6.65 9.53
CA THR A 74 3.08 -7.87 8.77
C THR A 74 3.68 -7.49 7.41
N LEU A 75 5.00 -7.63 7.28
CA LEU A 75 5.73 -7.28 6.07
C LEU A 75 5.46 -8.31 4.95
N VAL A 76 5.20 -7.83 3.74
CA VAL A 76 5.17 -8.66 2.52
C VAL A 76 6.45 -8.52 1.70
N TRP A 77 7.19 -7.42 1.89
CA TRP A 77 8.48 -7.17 1.25
C TRP A 77 9.27 -6.12 2.03
N SER A 78 10.60 -6.23 2.04
CA SER A 78 11.50 -5.16 2.50
C SER A 78 12.74 -5.05 1.60
N ALA A 79 13.25 -3.83 1.44
CA ALA A 79 14.38 -3.54 0.54
C ALA A 79 15.69 -4.20 1.00
N ASN A 80 15.86 -4.37 2.31
CA ASN A 80 17.09 -4.86 2.93
C ASN A 80 17.08 -6.37 3.21
N ARG A 81 16.12 -7.13 2.66
CA ARG A 81 15.94 -8.56 2.95
C ARG A 81 17.01 -9.49 2.35
N GLN A 82 18.06 -8.95 1.71
CA GLN A 82 19.28 -9.68 1.36
C GLN A 82 20.46 -9.14 2.17
N THR A 83 20.73 -9.73 3.33
CA THR A 83 22.07 -10.09 3.84
C THR A 83 21.85 -10.81 5.18
N ASN A 84 21.47 -12.08 5.08
CA ASN A 84 21.90 -13.18 5.96
C ASN A 84 21.07 -14.40 5.56
N SER A 85 21.52 -15.08 4.51
CA SER A 85 21.35 -16.52 4.42
C SER A 85 22.08 -17.16 5.61
N GLN A 86 21.49 -17.09 6.80
CA GLN A 86 21.79 -17.98 7.90
C GLN A 86 20.67 -19.02 7.95
N PHE A 87 20.54 -19.79 6.88
CA PHE A 87 19.91 -21.10 6.98
C PHE A 87 20.97 -22.06 7.52
N GLU A 88 21.26 -21.95 8.81
CA GLU A 88 21.98 -22.98 9.54
C GLU A 88 20.92 -24.04 9.91
N ILE A 89 20.89 -25.12 9.13
CA ILE A 89 20.04 -26.28 9.42
C ILE A 89 20.80 -27.13 10.44
N HIS A 90 20.28 -27.19 11.66
CA HIS A 90 20.61 -28.23 12.64
C HIS A 90 19.71 -29.45 12.43
#